data_AF-A0A2D9XWM6-F1
#
_entry.id   AF-A0A2D9XWM6-F1
#
_cell.length_a   1.000
_cell.length_b   1.000
_cell.length_c   1.000
_cell.angle_alpha   90.00
_cell.angle_beta   90.00
_cell.angle_gamma   90.00
#
_symmetry.space_group_name_H-M   'P 1'
#
loop_
_entity.id
_entity.type
_entity.pdbx_description
1 polymer ?
#
loop_
_entity_poly.entity_id
_entity_poly.type
_entity_poly.pdbx_seq_one_letter_code
_entity_poly.pdbx_strand_id
1 'polypeptide(L)'
;MPENKKTSTISPSGPPPAALNKADSGSDVSRRSFFSWLSIGWLAFVAATGGFFTMMLRFFFPNILFEPIQTFRAGYPDDYTVGEVDLRWKVKHGVWMVRNDEGIYALSTTCTHLGCTPNWQPTAKKFKCPCHGSGFRITGIHFEGPAPRPLERFKITLADDGQIIVDKNQKYQQEKGQWSDPEAFLKV
;
A
#
# COMPACT_ATOMS: atom_id res chain seq x y z
N MET A 1 -87.99 -24.88 -63.91
CA MET A 1 -86.72 -25.63 -63.83
C MET A 1 -86.18 -25.79 -65.25
N PRO A 2 -84.86 -25.70 -65.55
CA PRO A 2 -83.72 -25.35 -64.71
C PRO A 2 -82.80 -24.22 -65.27
N GLU A 3 -82.02 -23.67 -64.34
CA GLU A 3 -80.67 -23.08 -64.38
C GLU A 3 -80.10 -22.43 -65.67
N ASN A 4 -79.99 -21.10 -65.62
CA ASN A 4 -79.18 -20.27 -66.51
C ASN A 4 -77.84 -19.96 -65.84
N LYS A 5 -76.77 -20.70 -66.18
CA LYS A 5 -75.41 -20.41 -65.71
C LYS A 5 -74.62 -19.72 -66.81
N LYS A 6 -74.64 -18.38 -66.82
CA LYS A 6 -73.79 -17.55 -67.68
C LYS A 6 -72.37 -17.55 -67.11
N THR A 7 -71.46 -18.28 -67.75
CA THR A 7 -70.02 -18.20 -67.46
C THR A 7 -69.45 -16.95 -68.11
N SER A 8 -69.32 -15.88 -67.33
CA SER A 8 -68.63 -14.65 -67.72
C SER A 8 -67.11 -14.88 -67.73
N THR A 9 -66.49 -14.79 -68.91
CA THR A 9 -65.03 -14.72 -69.09
C THR A 9 -64.52 -13.38 -68.57
N ILE A 10 -64.04 -13.36 -67.33
CA ILE A 10 -63.35 -12.21 -66.74
C ILE A 10 -61.91 -12.23 -67.27
N SER A 11 -61.55 -11.26 -68.12
CA SER A 11 -60.15 -11.03 -68.47
C SER A 11 -59.37 -10.59 -67.22
N PRO A 12 -58.15 -11.08 -66.99
CA PRO A 12 -57.37 -10.72 -65.82
C PRO A 12 -57.11 -9.20 -65.84
N SER A 13 -57.60 -8.50 -64.81
CA SER A 13 -57.27 -7.11 -64.58
C SER A 13 -55.77 -6.99 -64.36
N GLY A 14 -55.15 -6.03 -65.08
CA GLY A 14 -53.73 -5.72 -64.94
C GLY A 14 -53.36 -5.42 -63.48
N PRO A 15 -52.08 -5.64 -63.10
CA PRO A 15 -51.65 -5.45 -61.73
C PRO A 15 -51.98 -4.03 -61.25
N PRO A 16 -52.47 -3.87 -60.01
CA PRO A 16 -52.79 -2.55 -59.47
C PRO A 16 -51.54 -1.66 -59.54
N PRO A 17 -51.69 -0.35 -59.79
CA PRO A 17 -50.54 0.54 -59.87
C PRO A 17 -49.77 0.43 -58.57
N ALA A 18 -48.48 0.09 -58.69
CA ALA A 18 -47.55 0.12 -57.58
C ALA A 18 -47.51 1.56 -57.07
N ALA A 19 -48.38 1.88 -56.12
CA ALA A 19 -48.21 2.99 -55.20
C ALA A 19 -47.10 2.58 -54.22
N LEU A 20 -45.90 2.42 -54.79
CA LEU A 20 -44.65 2.56 -54.09
C LEU A 20 -44.66 4.01 -53.65
N ASN A 21 -45.25 4.27 -52.48
CA ASN A 21 -44.95 5.48 -51.74
C ASN A 21 -43.43 5.50 -51.66
N LYS A 22 -42.83 6.42 -52.41
CA LYS A 22 -41.43 6.80 -52.32
C LYS A 22 -41.16 7.01 -50.84
N ALA A 23 -40.59 6.00 -50.20
CA ALA A 23 -39.89 6.22 -48.95
C ALA A 23 -38.81 7.22 -49.32
N ASP A 24 -38.87 8.41 -48.71
CA ASP A 24 -37.79 9.37 -48.79
C ASP A 24 -36.48 8.60 -48.55
N SER A 25 -35.64 8.52 -49.57
CA SER A 25 -34.30 7.96 -49.45
C SER A 25 -33.39 8.96 -48.74
N GLY A 26 -33.84 9.43 -47.58
CA GLY A 26 -33.10 10.20 -46.61
C GLY A 26 -32.82 9.30 -45.42
N SER A 27 -31.68 8.63 -45.44
CA SER A 27 -31.10 7.90 -44.31
C SER A 27 -31.86 6.68 -43.75
N ASP A 28 -32.23 5.71 -44.59
CA ASP A 28 -32.60 4.38 -44.07
C ASP A 28 -31.34 3.63 -43.60
N VAL A 29 -31.18 3.52 -42.27
CA VAL A 29 -30.05 2.81 -41.66
C VAL A 29 -30.16 1.32 -41.98
N SER A 30 -29.23 0.81 -42.79
CA SER A 30 -29.15 -0.62 -43.06
C SER A 30 -28.86 -1.43 -41.78
N ARG A 31 -29.36 -2.67 -41.69
CA ARG A 31 -29.09 -3.56 -40.54
C ARG A 31 -27.58 -3.74 -40.30
N ARG A 32 -26.78 -3.81 -41.37
CA ARG A 32 -25.31 -3.92 -41.30
C ARG A 32 -24.66 -2.66 -40.73
N SER A 33 -25.10 -1.47 -41.18
CA SER A 33 -24.62 -0.19 -40.63
C SER A 33 -25.06 0.02 -39.19
N PHE A 34 -26.24 -0.46 -38.79
CA PHE A 34 -26.68 -0.44 -37.39
C PHE A 34 -25.75 -1.24 -36.48
N PHE A 35 -25.47 -2.51 -36.82
CA PHE A 35 -24.57 -3.34 -36.01
C PHE A 35 -23.12 -2.83 -36.04
N SER A 36 -22.68 -2.26 -37.17
CA SER A 36 -21.35 -1.63 -37.26
C SER A 36 -21.22 -0.38 -36.37
N TRP A 37 -22.26 0.44 -36.26
CA TRP A 37 -22.21 1.64 -35.41
C TRP A 37 -22.36 1.27 -33.93
N LEU A 38 -23.18 0.27 -33.62
CA LEU A 38 -23.33 -0.28 -32.28
C LEU A 38 -22.02 -0.89 -31.76
N SER A 39 -21.27 -1.63 -32.58
CA SER A 39 -19.98 -2.21 -32.18
C SER A 39 -18.92 -1.14 -31.90
N ILE A 40 -18.86 -0.09 -32.72
CA ILE A 40 -17.98 1.07 -32.48
C ILE A 40 -18.37 1.77 -31.18
N GLY A 41 -19.67 1.98 -30.93
CA GLY A 41 -20.16 2.57 -29.69
C GLY A 41 -19.79 1.75 -28.45
N TRP A 42 -19.95 0.42 -28.49
CA TRP A 42 -19.54 -0.47 -27.40
C TRP A 42 -18.02 -0.47 -27.17
N LEU A 43 -17.22 -0.45 -28.24
CA LEU A 43 -15.76 -0.33 -28.11
C LEU A 43 -15.36 0.98 -27.44
N ALA A 44 -15.96 2.11 -27.84
CA ALA A 44 -15.71 3.40 -27.22
C ALA A 44 -16.14 3.43 -25.74
N PHE A 45 -17.30 2.86 -25.43
CA PHE A 45 -17.81 2.75 -24.06
C PHE A 45 -16.90 1.91 -23.17
N VAL A 46 -16.43 0.76 -23.66
CA VAL A 46 -15.48 -0.12 -22.93
C VAL A 46 -14.15 0.59 -22.73
N ALA A 47 -13.63 1.30 -23.73
CA ALA A 47 -12.38 2.06 -23.60
C ALA A 47 -12.50 3.19 -22.56
N ALA A 48 -13.60 3.96 -22.61
CA ALA A 48 -13.85 5.05 -21.66
C ALA A 48 -14.03 4.53 -20.22
N THR A 49 -14.81 3.46 -20.07
CA THR A 49 -15.03 2.81 -18.77
C THR A 49 -13.73 2.22 -18.24
N GLY A 50 -12.97 1.51 -19.08
CA GLY A 50 -11.65 0.98 -18.72
C GLY A 50 -10.70 2.08 -18.26
N GLY A 51 -10.60 3.18 -19.02
CA GLY A 51 -9.78 4.34 -18.66
C GLY A 51 -10.19 4.94 -17.30
N PHE A 52 -11.49 5.19 -17.10
CA PHE A 52 -12.00 5.69 -15.83
C PHE A 52 -11.68 4.76 -14.66
N PHE A 53 -11.95 3.45 -14.80
CA PHE A 53 -11.67 2.48 -13.74
C PHE A 53 -10.18 2.34 -13.45
N THR A 54 -9.30 2.44 -14.45
CA THR A 54 -7.84 2.43 -14.20
C THR A 54 -7.39 3.66 -13.40
N MET A 55 -7.94 4.85 -13.67
CA MET A 55 -7.65 6.06 -12.91
C MET A 55 -8.23 5.99 -11.50
N MET A 56 -9.45 5.46 -11.36
CA MET A 56 -10.08 5.22 -10.07
C MET A 56 -9.30 4.21 -9.23
N LEU A 57 -8.84 3.10 -9.82
CA LEU A 57 -7.97 2.15 -9.14
C LEU A 57 -6.65 2.80 -8.75
N ARG A 58 -6.02 3.56 -9.65
CA ARG A 58 -4.79 4.30 -9.33
C ARG A 58 -4.98 5.30 -8.19
N PHE A 59 -6.14 5.94 -8.07
CA PHE A 59 -6.45 6.84 -6.95
C PHE A 59 -6.39 6.14 -5.59
N PHE A 60 -6.75 4.85 -5.50
CA PHE A 60 -6.64 4.08 -4.26
C PHE A 60 -5.21 3.65 -3.91
N PHE A 61 -4.26 3.79 -4.84
CA PHE A 61 -2.85 3.52 -4.55
C PHE A 61 -2.14 4.83 -4.20
N PRO A 62 -1.75 5.03 -2.93
CA PRO A 62 -1.04 6.23 -2.52
C PRO A 62 0.29 6.33 -3.26
N ASN A 63 0.61 7.50 -3.79
CA ASN A 63 1.95 7.75 -4.30
C ASN A 63 2.92 7.75 -3.12
N ILE A 64 4.00 6.96 -3.21
CA ILE A 64 5.03 6.93 -2.19
C ILE A 64 5.87 8.20 -2.29
N LEU A 65 5.77 9.07 -1.30
CA LEU A 65 6.64 10.23 -1.18
C LEU A 65 7.91 9.76 -0.45
N PHE A 66 9.07 9.86 -1.10
CA PHE A 66 10.34 9.51 -0.47
C PHE A 66 10.61 10.51 0.65
N GLU A 67 10.53 10.05 1.89
CA GLU A 67 10.90 10.86 3.05
C GLU A 67 12.43 11.03 3.07
N PRO A 68 12.95 12.23 3.42
CA PRO A 68 14.39 12.44 3.50
C PRO A 68 15.05 11.46 4.47
N ILE A 69 16.33 11.18 4.23
CA ILE A 69 17.15 10.26 5.03
C ILE A 69 16.94 10.49 6.54
N GLN A 70 16.46 9.46 7.23
CA GLN A 70 16.17 9.52 8.66
C GLN A 70 17.42 9.22 9.49
N THR A 71 18.56 9.79 9.07
CA THR A 71 19.85 9.69 9.75
C THR A 71 20.02 10.86 10.71
N PHE A 72 20.51 10.61 11.92
CA PHE A 72 20.82 11.68 12.86
C PHE A 72 22.08 11.37 13.67
N ARG A 73 22.71 12.44 14.15
CA ARG A 73 23.88 12.36 15.04
C ARG A 73 23.40 12.23 16.48
N ALA A 74 23.89 11.19 17.15
CA ALA A 74 23.50 10.82 18.50
C ALA A 74 24.59 11.16 19.53
N GLY A 75 25.43 12.18 19.30
CA GLY A 75 26.50 12.56 20.24
C GLY A 75 27.65 11.55 20.26
N TYR A 76 28.44 11.54 21.34
CA TYR A 76 29.62 10.70 21.47
C TYR A 76 29.32 9.39 22.22
N PRO A 77 30.08 8.31 21.99
CA PRO A 77 29.92 7.07 22.75
C PRO A 77 30.04 7.24 24.27
N ASP A 78 30.89 8.17 24.72
CA ASP A 78 31.11 8.46 26.15
C ASP A 78 29.92 9.15 26.83
N ASP A 79 29.00 9.74 26.06
CA ASP A 79 27.79 10.36 26.60
C ASP A 79 26.79 9.32 27.15
N TYR A 80 27.01 8.04 26.87
CA TYR A 80 26.11 6.94 27.24
C TYR A 80 26.66 6.14 28.41
N THR A 81 25.87 5.99 29.47
CA THR A 81 26.22 5.22 30.67
C THR A 81 25.95 3.73 30.46
N VAL A 82 26.90 2.89 30.90
CA VAL A 82 26.79 1.43 30.77
C VAL A 82 25.64 0.91 31.64
N GLY A 83 24.77 0.11 31.04
CA GLY A 83 23.62 -0.51 31.70
C GLY A 83 22.37 0.35 31.81
N GLU A 84 22.40 1.58 31.25
CA GLU A 84 21.25 2.48 31.22
C GLU A 84 20.72 2.68 29.79
N VAL A 85 19.51 3.25 29.74
CA VAL A 85 18.81 3.57 28.50
C VAL A 85 18.66 5.07 28.40
N ASP A 86 19.18 5.63 27.32
CA ASP A 86 19.05 7.04 27.02
C ASP A 86 17.72 7.33 26.30
N LEU A 87 16.96 8.27 26.84
CA LEU A 87 15.64 8.66 26.36
C LEU A 87 15.64 9.94 25.51
N ARG A 88 16.78 10.64 25.36
CA ARG A 88 16.89 11.94 24.66
C ARG A 88 16.31 11.89 23.25
N TRP A 89 16.48 10.76 22.56
CA TRP A 89 16.09 10.59 21.16
C TRP A 89 14.69 10.00 20.96
N LYS A 90 13.96 9.69 22.05
CA LYS A 90 12.63 9.06 21.99
C LYS A 90 11.62 9.92 21.23
N VAL A 91 11.48 11.20 21.60
CA VAL A 91 10.42 12.06 21.05
C VAL A 91 10.73 12.49 19.62
N LYS A 92 11.98 12.87 19.34
CA LYS A 92 12.38 13.43 18.04
C LYS A 92 12.59 12.36 16.97
N HIS A 93 13.15 11.21 17.34
CA HIS A 93 13.55 10.18 16.37
C HIS A 93 12.88 8.83 16.57
N GLY A 94 12.21 8.58 17.71
CA GLY A 94 11.65 7.27 18.02
C GLY A 94 12.73 6.22 18.27
N VAL A 95 13.84 6.64 18.91
CA VAL A 95 14.99 5.79 19.21
C VAL A 95 15.35 5.85 20.69
N TRP A 96 15.71 4.70 21.25
CA TRP A 96 16.44 4.58 22.50
C TRP A 96 17.87 4.16 22.23
N MET A 97 18.83 4.80 22.88
CA MET A 97 20.21 4.35 22.85
C MET A 97 20.49 3.56 24.12
N VAL A 98 21.05 2.38 23.97
CA VAL A 98 21.36 1.50 25.10
C VAL A 98 22.82 1.12 25.02
N ARG A 99 23.54 1.30 26.12
CA ARG A 99 24.93 0.84 26.27
C ARG A 99 24.97 -0.36 27.19
N ASN A 100 25.54 -1.47 26.74
CA ASN A 100 25.91 -2.60 27.59
C ASN A 100 27.44 -2.69 27.70
N ASP A 101 27.94 -3.72 28.37
CA ASP A 101 29.39 -3.91 28.58
C ASP A 101 30.16 -4.18 27.27
N GLU A 102 29.46 -4.62 26.21
CA GLU A 102 30.05 -4.96 24.92
C GLU A 102 30.04 -3.76 23.93
N GLY A 103 29.23 -2.73 24.16
CA GLY A 103 28.98 -1.66 23.20
C GLY A 103 27.60 -0.99 23.27
N ILE A 104 27.21 -0.33 22.18
CA ILE A 104 26.02 0.54 22.09
C ILE A 104 25.13 0.07 20.93
N TYR A 105 23.82 0.07 21.14
CA TYR A 105 22.84 -0.18 20.09
C TYR A 105 21.65 0.77 20.16
N ALA A 106 21.09 1.06 18.99
CA ALA A 106 19.93 1.92 18.81
C ALA A 106 18.66 1.07 18.69
N LEU A 107 17.79 1.09 19.71
CA LEU A 107 16.51 0.38 19.71
C LEU A 107 15.38 1.27 19.18
N SER A 108 14.51 0.68 18.37
CA SER A 108 13.24 1.29 17.98
C SER A 108 12.28 1.39 19.16
N THR A 109 11.64 2.55 19.30
CA THR A 109 10.56 2.73 20.29
C THR A 109 9.22 2.22 19.80
N THR A 110 9.15 1.58 18.63
CA THR A 110 7.90 1.08 18.05
C THR A 110 7.61 -0.34 18.52
N CYS A 111 6.52 -0.54 19.24
CA CYS A 111 6.07 -1.86 19.67
C CYS A 111 5.72 -2.72 18.45
N THR A 112 6.25 -3.94 18.42
CA THR A 112 6.05 -4.91 17.34
C THR A 112 4.68 -5.58 17.32
N HIS A 113 3.80 -5.28 18.28
CA HIS A 113 2.40 -5.68 18.25
C HIS A 113 1.62 -4.85 17.22
N LEU A 114 1.35 -3.58 17.54
CA LEU A 114 0.52 -2.67 16.72
C LEU A 114 1.10 -1.23 16.65
N GLY A 115 2.38 -1.04 16.95
CA GLY A 115 3.07 0.23 16.74
C GLY A 115 3.03 1.25 17.89
N CYS A 116 2.39 0.95 19.02
CA CYS A 116 2.44 1.82 20.21
C CYS A 116 3.88 2.06 20.69
N THR A 117 4.12 3.16 21.41
CA THR A 117 5.45 3.43 22.01
C THR A 117 5.53 2.88 23.44
N PRO A 118 6.35 1.85 23.74
CA PRO A 118 6.54 1.38 25.10
C PRO A 118 7.21 2.45 26.00
N ASN A 119 7.03 2.30 27.31
CA ASN A 119 7.68 3.15 28.30
C ASN A 119 8.82 2.38 28.97
N TRP A 120 9.98 3.03 29.08
CA TRP A 120 11.09 2.54 29.89
C TRP A 120 10.73 2.64 31.37
N GLN A 121 10.91 1.55 32.12
CA GLN A 121 10.75 1.51 33.57
C GLN A 121 12.14 1.31 34.22
N PRO A 122 12.78 2.37 34.73
CA PRO A 122 14.15 2.30 35.27
C PRO A 122 14.29 1.28 36.39
N THR A 123 13.33 1.24 37.32
CA THR A 123 13.33 0.35 38.48
C THR A 123 13.31 -1.14 38.09
N ALA A 124 12.54 -1.47 37.05
CA ALA A 124 12.39 -2.85 36.58
C ALA A 124 13.37 -3.22 35.46
N LYS A 125 14.14 -2.25 34.94
CA LYS A 125 15.00 -2.35 33.74
C LYS A 125 14.32 -3.01 32.54
N LYS A 126 13.06 -2.61 32.29
CA LYS A 126 12.19 -3.20 31.26
C LYS A 126 11.42 -2.12 30.52
N PHE A 127 11.10 -2.38 29.27
CA PHE A 127 10.13 -1.60 28.51
C PHE A 127 8.75 -2.24 28.64
N LYS A 128 7.73 -1.43 28.93
CA LYS A 128 6.33 -1.87 29.06
C LYS A 128 5.43 -1.06 28.16
N CYS A 129 4.69 -1.73 27.29
CA CYS A 129 3.76 -1.13 26.36
C CYS A 129 2.41 -0.85 27.05
N PRO A 130 1.95 0.41 27.12
CA PRO A 130 0.70 0.74 27.82
C PRO A 130 -0.57 0.28 27.09
N CYS A 131 -0.48 -0.04 25.79
CA CYS A 131 -1.67 -0.36 24.99
C CYS A 131 -2.25 -1.75 25.30
N HIS A 132 -1.40 -2.78 25.34
CA HIS A 132 -1.83 -4.18 25.51
C HIS A 132 -0.91 -4.99 26.42
N GLY A 133 -0.02 -4.32 27.17
CA GLY A 133 0.85 -4.99 28.16
C GLY A 133 2.04 -5.75 27.59
N SER A 134 2.47 -5.51 26.36
CA SER A 134 3.71 -6.11 25.83
C SER A 134 4.93 -5.66 26.64
N GLY A 135 5.79 -6.59 27.03
CA GLY A 135 7.00 -6.30 27.79
C GLY A 135 8.26 -6.72 27.05
N PHE A 136 9.28 -5.87 27.12
CA PHE A 136 10.60 -6.09 26.52
C PHE A 136 11.71 -5.90 27.56
N ARG A 137 12.74 -6.74 27.48
CA ARG A 137 13.98 -6.59 28.27
C ARG A 137 14.76 -5.36 27.80
N ILE A 138 15.74 -4.92 28.57
CA ILE A 138 16.68 -3.85 28.17
C ILE A 138 17.33 -4.11 26.80
N THR A 139 17.54 -5.39 26.44
CA THR A 139 18.06 -5.82 25.14
C THR A 139 17.11 -5.60 23.97
N GLY A 140 15.83 -5.34 24.23
CA GLY A 140 14.75 -5.30 23.24
C GLY A 140 14.02 -6.64 23.04
N ILE A 141 14.46 -7.72 23.69
CA ILE A 141 13.82 -9.04 23.59
C ILE A 141 12.47 -9.02 24.32
N HIS A 142 11.39 -9.35 23.59
CA HIS A 142 10.05 -9.50 24.16
C HIS A 142 10.01 -10.68 25.15
N PHE A 143 9.20 -10.56 26.21
CA PHE A 143 9.08 -11.62 27.22
C PHE A 143 7.66 -11.84 27.75
N GLU A 144 6.72 -10.94 27.45
CA GLU A 144 5.33 -11.03 27.87
C GLU A 144 4.42 -10.22 26.93
N GLY A 145 3.12 -10.47 27.03
CA GLY A 145 2.08 -9.79 26.27
C GLY A 145 2.01 -10.23 24.80
N PRO A 146 1.21 -9.53 23.97
CA PRO A 146 0.87 -9.98 22.62
C PRO A 146 1.93 -9.65 21.55
N ALA A 147 3.08 -9.09 21.93
CA ALA A 147 4.12 -8.73 20.94
C ALA A 147 4.76 -10.01 20.38
N PRO A 148 4.72 -10.25 19.06
CA PRO A 148 5.15 -11.53 18.49
C PRO A 148 6.68 -11.65 18.33
N ARG A 149 7.41 -10.54 18.45
CA ARG A 149 8.85 -10.49 18.15
C ARG A 149 9.57 -9.37 18.93
N PRO A 150 10.91 -9.45 19.08
CA PRO A 150 11.73 -8.40 19.71
C PRO A 150 11.61 -7.04 19.01
N LEU A 151 11.99 -5.96 19.71
CA LEU A 151 12.11 -4.63 19.11
C LEU A 151 13.17 -4.61 18.01
N GLU A 152 13.02 -3.72 17.03
CA GLU A 152 14.00 -3.57 15.95
C GLU A 152 15.21 -2.76 16.41
N ARG A 153 16.41 -3.10 15.93
CA ARG A 153 17.59 -2.24 16.04
C ARG A 153 17.76 -1.43 14.78
N PHE A 154 18.26 -0.21 14.90
CA PHE A 154 18.64 0.63 13.76
C PHE A 154 20.14 0.51 13.49
N LYS A 155 20.54 0.86 12.26
CA LYS A 155 21.96 0.93 11.90
C LYS A 155 22.65 1.98 12.75
N ILE A 156 23.78 1.61 13.33
CA ILE A 156 24.62 2.47 14.16
C ILE A 156 26.05 2.42 13.62
N THR A 157 26.64 3.60 13.42
CA THR A 157 28.01 3.75 12.89
C THR A 157 28.72 4.89 13.61
N LEU A 158 30.05 4.85 13.63
CA LEU A 158 30.87 5.96 14.12
C LEU A 158 31.30 6.82 12.94
N ALA A 159 31.09 8.12 13.03
CA ALA A 159 31.56 9.09 12.05
C ALA A 159 33.05 9.40 12.24
N ASP A 160 33.66 10.03 11.23
CA ASP A 160 35.06 10.45 11.25
C ASP A 160 35.37 11.46 12.38
N ASP A 161 34.37 12.19 12.84
CA ASP A 161 34.48 13.14 13.96
C ASP A 161 34.24 12.50 15.34
N GLY A 162 34.08 11.17 15.41
CA GLY A 162 33.86 10.42 16.64
C GLY A 162 32.42 10.43 17.14
N GLN A 163 31.47 11.06 16.43
CA GLN A 163 30.05 11.01 16.81
C GLN A 163 29.38 9.74 16.30
N ILE A 164 28.38 9.27 17.04
CA ILE A 164 27.51 8.18 16.63
C ILE A 164 26.51 8.69 15.59
N ILE A 165 26.41 8.01 14.47
CA ILE A 165 25.35 8.19 13.47
C ILE A 165 24.39 7.01 13.57
N VAL A 166 23.10 7.32 13.73
CA VAL A 166 22.02 6.34 13.67
C VAL A 166 21.26 6.52 12.37
N ASP A 167 21.13 5.45 11.58
CA ASP A 167 20.33 5.40 10.36
C ASP A 167 19.07 4.55 10.57
N LYS A 168 17.92 5.21 10.53
CA LYS A 168 16.61 4.56 10.72
C LYS A 168 16.09 3.85 9.47
N ASN A 169 16.69 4.07 8.30
CA ASN A 169 16.28 3.42 7.05
C ASN A 169 16.67 1.95 7.05
N GLN A 170 17.75 1.60 7.75
CA GLN A 170 18.21 0.24 7.88
C GLN A 170 17.86 -0.31 9.26
N LYS A 171 17.10 -1.41 9.26
CA LYS A 171 16.60 -2.07 10.47
C LYS A 171 17.13 -3.50 10.57
N TYR A 172 17.42 -3.94 11.78
CA TYR A 172 17.92 -5.28 12.09
C TYR A 172 16.97 -5.99 13.04
N GLN A 173 16.59 -7.21 12.65
CA GLN A 173 15.62 -8.06 13.34
C GLN A 173 16.30 -9.26 14.01
N GLN A 174 16.02 -9.46 15.29
CA GLN A 174 16.67 -10.53 16.05
C GLN A 174 16.25 -11.92 15.58
N GLU A 175 14.98 -12.08 15.22
CA GLU A 175 14.41 -13.32 14.70
C GLU A 175 15.05 -13.80 13.39
N LYS A 176 15.72 -12.89 12.68
CA LYS A 176 16.50 -13.18 11.47
C LYS A 176 17.99 -13.34 11.74
N GLY A 177 18.42 -13.29 13.00
CA GLY A 177 19.82 -13.35 13.38
C GLY A 177 20.62 -12.09 13.03
N GLN A 178 19.97 -10.97 12.71
CA GLN A 178 20.62 -9.76 12.18
C GLN A 178 21.25 -8.86 13.26
N TRP A 179 21.08 -9.18 14.55
CA TRP A 179 21.75 -8.40 15.61
C TRP A 179 23.23 -8.74 15.77
N SER A 180 23.72 -9.81 15.13
CA SER A 180 25.14 -10.12 15.06
C SER A 180 25.88 -9.24 14.06
N ASP A 181 25.16 -8.52 13.20
CA ASP A 181 25.76 -7.60 12.25
C ASP A 181 26.51 -6.48 12.98
N PRO A 182 27.75 -6.14 12.57
CA PRO A 182 28.52 -5.05 13.18
C PRO A 182 27.83 -3.67 13.09
N GLU A 183 26.92 -3.50 12.14
CA GLU A 183 26.16 -2.27 11.95
C GLU A 183 24.89 -2.22 12.81
N ALA A 184 24.47 -3.33 13.41
CA ALA A 184 23.36 -3.38 14.37
C ALA A 184 23.80 -3.06 15.81
N PHE A 185 25.12 -3.03 16.04
CA PHE A 185 25.74 -2.92 17.35
C PHE A 185 27.14 -2.31 17.24
N LEU A 186 27.30 -1.10 17.78
CA LEU A 186 28.58 -0.41 17.81
C LEU A 186 29.41 -0.90 19.00
N LYS A 187 30.51 -1.60 18.73
CA LYS A 187 31.51 -1.94 19.75
C LYS A 187 32.32 -0.69 20.10
N VAL A 188 32.40 -0.37 21.39
CA VAL A 188 33.07 0.83 21.94
C VAL A 188 34.09 0.40 22.98
#